data_AF-A0A1G8ISW4-F1
#
_entry.id   AF-A0A1G8ISW4-F1
#
_cell.length_a   1.000
_cell.length_b   1.000
_cell.length_c   1.000
_cell.angle_alpha   90.00
_cell.angle_beta   90.00
_cell.angle_gamma   90.00
#
_symmetry.space_group_name_H-M   'P 1'
#
loop_
_entity.id
_entity.type
_entity.pdbx_description
1 polymer ?
#
loop_
_entity_poly.entity_id
_entity_poly.type
_entity_poly.pdbx_seq_one_letter_code
_entity_poly.pdbx_strand_id
1 'polypeptide(L)' 'MTTDTPADLPAAARRALAEAAERRAAAEAEAARSPQPKEYGGRDGLDPARFGDWEKKGLAIDF' A
#
# COMPACT_ATOMS: atom_id res chain seq x y z
N MET A 1 8.45 24.06 5.33
CA MET A 1 8.08 22.63 5.25
C MET A 1 7.76 22.19 6.67
N THR A 2 6.49 22.08 7.02
CA THR A 2 6.06 21.59 8.33
C THR A 2 6.30 20.09 8.38
N THR A 3 7.31 19.68 9.13
CA THR A 3 7.56 18.29 9.46
C THR A 3 6.48 17.84 10.44
N ASP A 4 5.49 17.09 9.93
CA ASP A 4 4.46 16.46 10.76
C ASP A 4 5.14 15.39 11.63
N THR A 5 5.56 15.81 12.82
CA THR A 5 6.17 14.92 13.80
C THR A 5 5.03 14.11 14.42
N PRO A 6 5.11 12.78 14.51
CA PRO A 6 4.01 11.93 14.97
C PRO A 6 3.46 12.26 16.37
N ALA A 7 4.22 13.03 17.16
CA ALA A 7 3.80 13.59 18.45
C ALA A 7 2.68 14.65 18.33
N ASP A 8 2.66 15.44 17.25
CA ASP A 8 1.72 16.56 17.05
C ASP A 8 0.40 16.14 16.38
N LEU A 9 0.24 14.87 16.02
CA LEU A 9 -0.98 14.38 15.38
C LEU A 9 -2.17 14.36 16.36
N PRO A 10 -3.38 14.80 15.95
CA PRO A 10 -4.58 14.64 16.76
C PRO A 10 -4.88 13.15 16.97
N ALA A 11 -5.56 12.82 18.08
CA ALA A 11 -5.89 11.44 18.44
C ALA A 11 -6.67 10.69 17.34
N ALA A 12 -7.48 11.40 16.56
CA ALA A 12 -8.16 10.83 15.39
C ALA A 12 -7.19 10.39 14.29
N ALA A 13 -6.17 11.21 13.98
CA ALA A 13 -5.17 10.87 12.95
C ALA A 13 -4.31 9.67 13.38
N ARG A 14 -3.91 9.61 14.65
CA ARG A 14 -3.18 8.44 15.18
C ARG A 14 -3.97 7.14 15.05
N ARG A 15 -5.27 7.16 15.36
CA ARG A 15 -6.16 5.99 15.18
C ARG A 15 -6.27 5.59 13.71
N ALA A 16 -6.49 6.55 12.81
CA ALA A 16 -6.57 6.26 11.37
C ALA A 16 -5.28 5.62 10.83
N LEU A 17 -4.11 6.09 11.27
CA LEU A 17 -2.83 5.49 10.90
C LEU A 17 -2.67 4.07 11.46
N ALA A 18 -3.09 3.83 12.70
CA ALA A 18 -3.05 2.50 13.31
C ALA A 18 -3.95 1.52 12.55
N GLU A 19 -5.20 1.88 12.25
CA GLU A 19 -6.10 1.03 11.45
C GLU A 19 -5.54 0.75 10.05
N ALA A 20 -4.94 1.76 9.39
CA ALA A 20 -4.31 1.57 8.09
C ALA A 20 -3.11 0.63 8.18
N ALA A 21 -2.33 0.68 9.26
CA ALA A 21 -1.23 -0.25 9.51
C ALA A 21 -1.74 -1.67 9.73
N GLU A 22 -2.81 -1.85 10.51
CA GLU A 22 -3.45 -3.16 10.71
C GLU A 22 -3.96 -3.77 9.39
N ARG A 23 -4.61 -2.97 8.53
CA ARG A 23 -5.05 -3.42 7.20
C ARG A 23 -3.88 -3.87 6.32
N ARG A 24 -2.77 -3.13 6.33
CA ARG A 24 -1.56 -3.51 5.59
C ARG A 24 -0.96 -4.82 6.11
N ALA A 25 -0.82 -4.95 7.43
CA ALA A 25 -0.30 -6.17 8.04
C ALA A 25 -1.16 -7.40 7.73
N ALA A 26 -2.50 -7.26 7.73
CA ALA A 26 -3.41 -8.34 7.35
C ALA A 26 -3.25 -8.76 5.88
N ALA A 27 -3.13 -7.79 4.97
CA ALA A 27 -2.90 -8.06 3.55
C ALA A 27 -1.53 -8.73 3.30
N GLU A 28 -0.49 -8.28 3.98
CA GLU A 28 0.85 -8.88 3.94
C GLU A 28 0.84 -10.31 4.50
N ALA A 29 0.14 -10.55 5.61
CA ALA A 29 -0.01 -11.87 6.20
C ALA A 29 -0.76 -12.85 5.26
N GLU A 30 -1.81 -12.36 4.58
CA GLU A 30 -2.54 -13.15 3.59
C GLU A 30 -1.67 -13.47 2.36
N ALA A 31 -0.93 -12.47 1.87
CA ALA A 31 0.04 -12.68 0.79
C ALA A 31 1.15 -13.67 1.18
N ALA A 32 1.60 -13.66 2.44
CA ALA A 32 2.59 -14.60 2.96
C ALA A 32 2.02 -16.03 3.13
N ARG A 33 0.71 -16.17 3.35
CA ARG A 33 0.02 -17.46 3.47
C ARG A 33 -0.03 -18.25 2.16
N SER A 34 -0.05 -17.54 1.04
CA SER A 34 -0.01 -18.13 -0.30
C SER A 34 1.11 -17.48 -1.11
N PRO A 35 2.38 -17.86 -0.85
CA PRO A 35 3.54 -17.25 -1.50
C PRO A 35 3.50 -17.58 -2.99
N GLN A 36 3.01 -16.64 -3.79
CA GLN A 36 3.17 -16.71 -5.24
C GLN A 36 4.66 -16.50 -5.58
N PRO A 37 5.18 -17.14 -6.63
CA PRO A 37 6.54 -16.89 -7.07
C PRO A 37 6.75 -15.38 -7.25
N LYS A 38 7.83 -14.87 -6.65
CA LYS A 38 8.12 -13.44 -6.67
C LYS A 38 8.32 -13.00 -8.12
N GLU A 39 7.49 -12.07 -8.56
CA GLU A 39 7.64 -11.49 -9.89
C GLU A 39 8.81 -10.50 -9.86
N TYR A 40 9.87 -10.81 -10.60
CA TYR A 40 11.03 -9.93 -10.73
C TYR A 40 10.81 -8.98 -11.91
N GLY A 41 10.92 -7.67 -11.65
CA GLY A 41 10.67 -6.64 -12.65
C GLY A 41 9.19 -6.22 -12.79
N GLY A 42 8.27 -6.89 -12.09
CA GLY A 42 6.86 -6.49 -11.98
C GLY A 42 6.66 -5.33 -11.00
N ARG A 43 5.51 -4.65 -11.10
CA ARG A 43 5.13 -3.60 -10.13
C ARG A 43 4.70 -4.22 -8.80
N ASP A 44 4.98 -3.54 -7.69
CA ASP A 44 4.35 -3.87 -6.42
C ASP A 44 2.84 -3.66 -6.50
N GLY A 45 2.06 -4.53 -5.86
CA GLY A 45 0.61 -4.45 -5.80
C GLY A 45 -0.11 -5.44 -6.73
N LEU A 46 -1.40 -5.22 -6.92
CA LEU A 46 -2.24 -6.05 -7.77
C LEU A 46 -1.90 -5.83 -9.25
N ASP A 47 -2.01 -6.90 -10.04
CA ASP A 47 -1.70 -6.86 -11.46
C ASP A 47 -2.64 -5.88 -12.22
N PRO A 48 -2.11 -4.82 -12.82
CA PRO A 48 -2.89 -3.81 -13.54
C PRO A 48 -3.66 -4.39 -14.73
N ALA A 49 -3.14 -5.44 -15.38
CA ALA A 49 -3.81 -6.07 -16.51
C ALA A 49 -5.04 -6.86 -16.05
N ARG A 50 -5.01 -7.40 -14.83
CA ARG A 50 -6.14 -8.13 -14.23
C ARG A 50 -7.18 -7.22 -13.60
N PHE A 51 -6.76 -6.12 -12.99
CA PHE A 51 -7.64 -5.26 -12.19
C PHE A 51 -7.89 -3.87 -12.80
N GLY A 52 -7.29 -3.56 -13.95
CA GLY A 52 -7.50 -2.30 -14.68
C GLY A 52 -6.77 -1.09 -14.08
N ASP A 53 -5.98 -1.27 -13.02
CA ASP A 53 -5.29 -0.17 -12.34
C ASP A 53 -3.91 0.11 -12.98
N TRP A 54 -3.91 0.79 -14.11
CA TRP A 54 -2.68 1.23 -14.78
C TRP A 54 -2.10 2.52 -14.19
N GLU A 55 -2.69 3.05 -13.12
CA GLU A 55 -2.26 4.31 -12.53
C GLU A 55 -1.17 4.11 -11.47
N LYS A 56 -0.14 4.95 -11.52
CA LYS A 56 0.86 5.09 -10.46
C LYS A 56 0.99 6.56 -10.10
N LYS A 57 0.58 6.91 -8.88
CA LYS A 57 0.53 8.31 -8.40
C LYS A 57 -0.33 9.23 -9.29
N GLY A 58 -1.45 8.71 -9.80
CA GLY A 58 -2.39 9.47 -10.65
C GLY A 58 -1.92 9.69 -12.10
N LEU A 59 -0.88 8.98 -12.53
CA LEU A 59 -0.43 8.94 -13.91
C LEU A 59 -0.66 7.53 -14.45
N ALA A 60 -1.39 7.42 -15.56
CA ALA A 60 -1.46 6.17 -16.31
C ALA A 60 -0.07 5.86 -16.87
N ILE A 61 0.50 4.72 -16.49
CA ILE A 61 1.80 4.26 -16.97
C ILE A 61 1.58 2.95 -17.73
N ASP A 62 1.86 3.00 -19.02
CA ASP A 62 2.08 1.84 -19.88
C ASP A 62 3.60 1.75 -20.14
N PHE A 63 4.14 0.53 -20.27
CA PHE A 63 5.55 0.09 -20.37
C PHE A 63 6.51 0.30 -19.18
#